data_AF-A0A2G3Q282-F1
#
_entry.id   AF-A0A2G3Q282-F1
#
_cell.length_a   1.000
_cell.length_b   1.000
_cell.length_c   1.000
_cell.angle_alpha   90.00
_cell.angle_beta   90.00
_cell.angle_gamma   90.00
#
_symmetry.space_group_name_H-M   'P 1'
#
loop_
_entity.id
_entity.type
_entity.pdbx_description
1 polymer ?
#
loop_
_entity_poly.entity_id
_entity_poly.type
_entity_poly.pdbx_seq_one_letter_code
_entity_poly.pdbx_strand_id
1 'polypeptide(L)'
;MVSRVLEAATKLKNLKDRKAELEEITKEVSAEIESAEQELLSIMTEDEIPKFVHAGTSFSMTNKVFASARADKKDELFEALRENGLGDLIKEQVNAQSLRSAVIEQMEDNDDELPKWLDGLVNVFEKPVINLRKAGK
;
A
#
# COMPACT_ATOMS: atom_id res chain seq x y z
N MET A 1 17.87 -23.61 26.73
CA MET A 1 18.18 -22.55 25.76
C MET A 1 17.47 -22.78 24.42
N VAL A 2 17.44 -24.01 23.90
CA VAL A 2 16.74 -24.37 22.65
C VAL A 2 15.21 -24.13 22.69
N SER A 3 14.51 -24.34 23.82
CA SER A 3 13.04 -24.18 23.85
C SER A 3 12.59 -22.74 23.60
N ARG A 4 13.23 -21.73 24.23
CA ARG A 4 12.89 -20.31 24.01
C ARG A 4 13.07 -19.86 22.56
N VAL A 5 14.06 -20.41 21.86
CA VAL A 5 14.30 -20.13 20.43
C VAL A 5 13.20 -20.76 19.58
N LEU A 6 12.81 -22.00 19.86
CA LEU A 6 11.73 -22.69 19.16
C LEU A 6 10.36 -22.03 19.43
N GLU A 7 10.10 -21.59 20.66
CA GLU A 7 8.90 -20.83 21.03
C GLU A 7 8.83 -19.50 20.25
N ALA A 8 9.93 -18.74 20.21
CA ALA A 8 10.01 -17.50 19.46
C ALA A 8 9.85 -17.72 17.94
N ALA A 9 10.47 -18.76 17.39
CA ALA A 9 10.33 -19.13 15.98
C ALA A 9 8.88 -19.53 15.63
N THR A 10 8.24 -20.32 16.50
CA THR A 10 6.83 -20.72 16.34
C THR A 10 5.92 -19.51 16.39
N LYS A 11 6.13 -18.60 17.37
CA LYS A 11 5.38 -17.35 17.46
C LYS A 11 5.54 -16.49 16.20
N LEU A 12 6.76 -16.32 15.70
CA LEU A 12 7.03 -15.54 14.49
C LEU A 12 6.32 -16.14 13.27
N LYS A 13 6.40 -17.46 13.09
CA LYS A 13 5.72 -18.15 11.99
C LYS A 13 4.19 -17.96 12.09
N ASN A 14 3.60 -18.24 13.25
CA ASN A 14 2.15 -18.10 13.45
C ASN A 14 1.67 -16.67 13.21
N LEU A 15 2.45 -15.65 13.60
CA LEU A 15 2.10 -14.25 13.33
C LEU A 15 2.15 -13.91 11.83
N LYS A 16 3.12 -14.44 11.07
CA LYS A 16 3.18 -14.23 9.62
C LYS A 16 2.03 -14.96 8.90
N ASP A 17 1.73 -16.18 9.32
CA ASP A 17 0.61 -16.96 8.78
C ASP A 17 -0.71 -16.25 9.08
N ARG A 18 -0.94 -15.82 10.33
CA ARG A 18 -2.13 -15.06 10.71
C ARG A 18 -2.27 -13.73 10.00
N LYS A 19 -1.15 -13.03 9.76
CA LYS A 19 -1.18 -11.80 8.96
C LYS A 19 -1.67 -12.09 7.54
N ALA A 20 -1.15 -13.13 6.90
CA ALA A 20 -1.57 -13.51 5.54
C ALA A 20 -3.06 -13.89 5.48
N GLU A 21 -3.56 -14.64 6.48
CA GLU A 21 -5.00 -14.95 6.60
C GLU A 21 -5.85 -13.67 6.73
N LEU A 22 -5.46 -12.75 7.61
CA LEU A 22 -6.20 -11.50 7.83
C LEU A 22 -6.17 -10.61 6.59
N GLU A 23 -5.07 -10.58 5.85
CA GLU A 23 -4.98 -9.87 4.57
C GLU A 23 -5.95 -10.44 3.54
N GLU A 24 -6.15 -11.75 3.51
CA GLU A 24 -7.12 -12.38 2.61
C GLU A 24 -8.57 -12.09 3.03
N ILE A 25 -8.89 -12.27 4.32
CA ILE A 25 -10.21 -11.93 4.87
C ILE A 25 -10.55 -10.45 4.61
N THR A 26 -9.57 -9.56 4.72
CA THR A 26 -9.78 -8.13 4.46
C THR A 26 -10.17 -7.88 3.00
N LYS A 27 -9.57 -8.60 2.04
CA LYS A 27 -9.94 -8.49 0.62
C LYS A 27 -11.34 -9.02 0.36
N GLU A 28 -11.67 -10.18 0.93
CA GLU A 28 -13.00 -10.79 0.81
C GLU A 28 -14.09 -9.85 1.34
N VAL A 29 -13.93 -9.37 2.58
CA VAL A 29 -14.87 -8.44 3.21
C VAL A 29 -14.98 -7.13 2.42
N SER A 30 -13.88 -6.62 1.86
CA SER A 30 -13.92 -5.41 1.02
C SER A 30 -14.77 -5.63 -0.24
N ALA A 31 -14.65 -6.79 -0.89
CA ALA A 31 -15.46 -7.13 -2.06
C ALA A 31 -16.95 -7.32 -1.69
N GLU A 32 -17.24 -7.92 -0.54
CA GLU A 32 -18.62 -8.03 -0.03
C GLU A 32 -19.23 -6.65 0.26
N ILE A 33 -18.45 -5.72 0.84
CA ILE A 33 -18.87 -4.34 1.09
C ILE A 33 -19.19 -3.64 -0.24
N GLU A 34 -18.29 -3.71 -1.23
CA GLU A 34 -18.50 -3.10 -2.55
C GLU A 34 -19.79 -3.63 -3.21
N SER A 35 -20.04 -4.94 -3.12
CA SER A 35 -21.27 -5.55 -3.65
C SER A 35 -22.51 -5.04 -2.91
N ALA A 36 -22.49 -4.99 -1.57
CA ALA A 36 -23.62 -4.52 -0.77
C ALA A 36 -23.89 -3.02 -0.99
N GLU A 37 -22.85 -2.21 -1.17
CA GLU A 37 -22.97 -0.79 -1.52
C GLU A 37 -23.63 -0.61 -2.89
N GLN A 38 -23.24 -1.41 -3.89
CA GLN A 38 -23.87 -1.37 -5.22
C GLN A 38 -25.33 -1.77 -5.19
N GLU A 39 -25.67 -2.84 -4.47
CA GLU A 39 -27.06 -3.27 -4.28
C GLU A 39 -27.90 -2.18 -3.62
N LEU A 40 -27.39 -1.61 -2.51
CA LEU A 40 -28.09 -0.54 -1.80
C LEU A 40 -28.26 0.71 -2.66
N LEU A 41 -27.24 1.09 -3.45
CA LEU A 41 -27.34 2.20 -4.40
C LEU A 41 -28.40 1.94 -5.48
N SER A 42 -28.50 0.71 -6.01
CA SER A 42 -29.54 0.35 -6.99
C SER A 42 -30.92 0.51 -6.39
N ILE A 43 -31.16 -0.07 -5.21
CA ILE A 43 -32.45 0.00 -4.50
C ILE A 43 -32.82 1.45 -4.19
N MET A 44 -31.89 2.23 -3.62
CA MET A 44 -32.14 3.64 -3.32
C MET A 44 -32.43 4.47 -4.58
N THR A 45 -31.85 4.11 -5.73
CA THR A 45 -32.11 4.77 -7.01
C THR A 45 -33.47 4.39 -7.57
N GLU A 46 -33.82 3.10 -7.56
CA GLU A 46 -35.08 2.55 -8.06
C GLU A 46 -36.29 3.05 -7.26
N ASP A 47 -36.15 3.10 -5.94
CA ASP A 47 -37.21 3.54 -5.02
C ASP A 47 -37.21 5.06 -4.78
N GLU A 48 -36.32 5.80 -5.46
CA GLU A 48 -36.13 7.25 -5.29
C GLU A 48 -35.94 7.66 -3.81
N ILE A 49 -35.16 6.88 -3.05
CA ILE A 49 -34.86 7.12 -1.64
C ILE A 49 -33.50 7.82 -1.52
N PRO A 50 -33.42 9.16 -1.48
CA PRO A 50 -32.14 9.85 -1.40
C PRO A 50 -31.44 9.70 -0.04
N LYS A 51 -32.20 9.43 1.03
CA LYS A 51 -31.69 9.33 2.41
C LYS A 51 -32.62 8.52 3.31
N PHE A 52 -32.06 7.72 4.21
CA PHE A 52 -32.79 7.05 5.28
C PHE A 52 -31.93 6.89 6.55
N VAL A 53 -32.56 6.48 7.65
CA VAL A 53 -31.87 6.12 8.90
C VAL A 53 -32.28 4.72 9.30
N HIS A 54 -31.31 3.87 9.60
CA HIS A 54 -31.53 2.51 10.08
C HIS A 54 -30.54 2.19 11.19
N ALA A 55 -31.02 1.60 12.29
CA ALA A 55 -30.21 1.19 13.45
C ALA A 55 -29.27 2.30 13.99
N GLY A 56 -29.72 3.57 13.99
CA GLY A 56 -28.92 4.70 14.46
C GLY A 56 -27.90 5.24 13.43
N THR A 57 -27.85 4.69 12.22
CA THR A 57 -26.95 5.11 11.15
C THR A 57 -27.73 5.79 10.03
N SER A 58 -27.25 6.94 9.56
CA SER A 58 -27.81 7.66 8.42
C SER A 58 -27.13 7.22 7.12
N PHE A 59 -27.94 6.90 6.11
CA PHE A 59 -27.51 6.53 4.77
C PHE A 59 -28.02 7.60 3.80
N SER A 60 -27.16 8.15 2.94
CA SER A 60 -27.54 9.19 1.97
C SER A 60 -26.78 9.03 0.67
N MET A 61 -27.48 9.11 -0.46
CA MET A 61 -26.88 9.18 -1.78
C MET A 61 -26.31 10.57 -2.06
N THR A 62 -25.08 10.61 -2.52
CA THR A 62 -24.44 11.83 -3.01
C THR A 62 -23.67 11.52 -4.28
N ASN A 63 -23.84 12.35 -5.30
CA ASN A 63 -23.03 12.25 -6.51
C ASN A 63 -21.63 12.82 -6.22
N LYS A 64 -20.61 12.01 -6.48
CA LYS A 64 -19.20 12.44 -6.44
C LYS A 64 -18.63 12.36 -7.84
N VAL A 65 -17.86 13.37 -8.23
CA VAL A 65 -17.06 13.30 -9.45
C VAL A 65 -15.82 12.47 -9.14
N PHE A 66 -15.66 11.37 -9.85
CA PHE A 66 -14.44 10.57 -9.84
C PHE A 66 -13.64 10.89 -11.09
N ALA A 67 -12.47 11.50 -10.90
CA ALA A 67 -11.50 11.71 -11.96
C ALA A 67 -10.31 10.78 -11.70
N SER A 68 -9.97 9.95 -12.69
CA SER A 68 -8.80 9.08 -12.65
C SER A 68 -7.91 9.36 -13.86
N ALA A 69 -6.61 9.19 -13.66
CA ALA A 69 -5.66 9.29 -14.76
C ALA A 69 -5.90 8.14 -15.75
N ARG A 70 -5.95 8.46 -17.04
CA ARG A 70 -5.91 7.45 -18.09
C ARG A 70 -4.52 6.83 -18.14
N ALA A 71 -4.45 5.49 -18.15
CA ALA A 71 -3.19 4.76 -18.11
C ALA A 71 -2.26 5.06 -19.29
N ASP A 72 -2.82 5.31 -20.48
CA ASP A 72 -2.12 5.61 -21.73
C ASP A 72 -1.69 7.08 -21.86
N LYS A 73 -2.12 7.96 -20.96
CA LYS A 73 -1.95 9.42 -21.05
C LYS A 73 -1.30 10.04 -19.82
N LYS A 74 -0.58 9.22 -19.04
CA LYS A 74 -0.02 9.66 -17.76
C LYS A 74 1.01 10.78 -17.92
N ASP A 75 1.87 10.68 -18.93
CA ASP A 75 2.90 11.70 -19.18
C ASP A 75 2.29 13.02 -19.64
N GLU A 76 1.34 12.97 -20.60
CA GLU A 76 0.57 14.13 -21.06
C GLU A 76 -0.21 14.79 -19.91
N LEU A 77 -0.80 13.98 -19.01
CA LEU A 77 -1.48 14.48 -17.81
C LEU A 77 -0.50 15.20 -16.88
N PHE A 78 0.68 14.63 -16.63
CA PHE A 78 1.68 15.23 -15.74
C PHE A 78 2.22 16.54 -16.30
N GLU A 79 2.47 16.61 -17.60
CA GLU A 79 2.85 17.85 -18.27
C GLU A 79 1.74 18.91 -18.14
N ALA A 80 0.50 18.57 -18.49
CA ALA A 80 -0.64 19.48 -18.37
C ALA A 80 -0.86 19.97 -16.93
N LEU A 81 -0.70 19.10 -15.93
CA LEU A 81 -0.79 19.50 -14.51
C LEU A 81 0.31 20.50 -14.14
N ARG A 82 1.56 20.29 -14.56
CA ARG A 82 2.66 21.24 -14.29
C ARG A 82 2.42 22.58 -14.98
N GLU A 83 2.02 22.58 -16.26
CA GLU A 83 1.75 23.79 -17.03
C GLU A 83 0.61 24.63 -16.45
N ASN A 84 -0.39 23.99 -15.85
CA ASN A 84 -1.55 24.66 -15.23
C ASN A 84 -1.33 25.00 -13.75
N GLY A 85 -0.10 24.93 -13.24
CA GLY A 85 0.22 25.28 -11.84
C GLY A 85 -0.31 24.27 -10.81
N LEU A 86 -0.71 23.08 -11.25
CA LEU A 86 -1.17 21.97 -10.42
C LEU A 86 -0.08 20.90 -10.23
N GLY A 87 1.19 21.28 -10.43
CA GLY A 87 2.34 20.38 -10.31
C GLY A 87 2.44 19.71 -8.94
N ASP A 88 1.99 20.35 -7.87
CA ASP A 88 2.00 19.81 -6.50
C ASP A 88 1.10 18.57 -6.32
N LEU A 89 0.17 18.32 -7.27
CA LEU A 89 -0.62 17.09 -7.30
C LEU A 89 0.22 15.87 -7.73
N ILE A 90 1.34 16.11 -8.41
CA ILE A 90 2.24 15.06 -8.88
C ILE A 90 3.14 14.65 -7.71
N LYS A 91 2.98 13.41 -7.26
CA LYS A 91 3.88 12.80 -6.27
C LYS A 91 5.02 12.09 -6.98
N GLU A 92 6.18 12.72 -7.05
CA GLU A 92 7.41 12.08 -7.50
C GLU A 92 7.89 11.12 -6.40
N GLN A 93 7.90 9.83 -6.71
CA GLN A 93 8.24 8.78 -5.77
C GLN A 93 9.45 8.01 -6.28
N VAL A 94 10.44 7.83 -5.41
CA VAL A 94 11.52 6.87 -5.63
C VAL A 94 11.11 5.55 -5.01
N ASN A 95 11.20 4.46 -5.78
CA ASN A 95 10.92 3.13 -5.25
C ASN A 95 11.96 2.78 -4.17
N ALA A 96 11.51 2.48 -2.94
CA ALA A 96 12.41 2.23 -1.82
C ALA A 96 13.33 1.02 -2.02
N GLN A 97 12.86 -0.02 -2.71
CA GLN A 97 13.68 -1.20 -3.02
C GLN A 97 14.74 -0.88 -4.06
N SER A 98 14.37 -0.17 -5.13
CA SER A 98 15.32 0.30 -6.15
C SER A 98 16.34 1.26 -5.56
N LEU A 99 15.92 2.21 -4.72
CA LEU A 99 16.81 3.11 -4.01
C LEU A 99 17.78 2.34 -3.11
N ARG A 100 17.28 1.38 -2.31
CA ARG A 100 18.14 0.56 -1.46
C ARG A 100 19.20 -0.18 -2.28
N SER A 101 18.81 -0.81 -3.39
CA SER A 101 19.75 -1.52 -4.26
C SER A 101 20.80 -0.58 -4.85
N ALA A 102 20.38 0.59 -5.35
CA ALA A 102 21.29 1.59 -5.90
C ALA A 102 22.24 2.16 -4.84
N VAL A 103 21.78 2.40 -3.61
CA VAL A 103 22.63 2.86 -2.50
C VAL A 103 23.68 1.81 -2.15
N ILE A 104 23.33 0.52 -2.12
CA ILE A 104 24.29 -0.56 -1.87
C ILE A 104 25.36 -0.62 -2.96
N GLU A 105 24.96 -0.62 -4.23
CA GLU A 105 25.88 -0.61 -5.38
C GLU A 105 26.84 0.59 -5.33
N GLN A 106 26.31 1.78 -5.02
CA GLN A 106 27.10 3.00 -4.87
C GLN A 106 28.07 2.97 -3.68
N MET A 107 27.77 2.22 -2.63
CA MET A 107 28.69 2.01 -1.51
C MET A 107 29.78 0.99 -1.88
N GLU A 108 29.44 -0.11 -2.56
CA GLU A 108 30.40 -1.11 -3.04
C GLU A 108 31.45 -0.47 -3.97
N ASP A 109 31.04 0.48 -4.81
CA ASP A 109 31.94 1.25 -5.69
C ASP A 109 32.71 2.38 -4.97
N ASN A 110 32.39 2.63 -3.69
CA ASN A 110 32.94 3.71 -2.88
C ASN A 110 33.50 3.18 -1.55
N ASP A 111 34.28 2.08 -1.62
CA ASP A 111 34.98 1.46 -0.48
C ASP A 111 34.05 1.13 0.72
N ASP A 112 32.82 0.69 0.42
CA ASP A 112 31.74 0.42 1.38
C ASP A 112 31.27 1.65 2.19
N GLU A 113 31.64 2.87 1.78
CA GLU A 113 31.22 4.12 2.39
C GLU A 113 30.05 4.78 1.64
N LEU A 114 29.15 5.47 2.37
CA LEU A 114 28.06 6.23 1.74
C LEU A 114 28.62 7.43 0.94
N PRO A 115 28.32 7.56 -0.35
CA PRO A 115 28.78 8.70 -1.14
C PRO A 115 28.22 10.04 -0.63
N LYS A 116 29.03 11.10 -0.70
CA LYS A 116 28.69 12.44 -0.21
C LYS A 116 27.40 13.03 -0.79
N TRP A 117 27.03 12.67 -2.02
CA TRP A 117 25.82 13.20 -2.64
C TRP A 117 24.53 12.60 -2.06
N LEU A 118 24.63 11.46 -1.35
CA LEU A 118 23.54 10.83 -0.61
C LEU A 118 23.55 11.19 0.88
N ASP A 119 24.60 11.84 1.36
CA ASP A 119 24.74 12.21 2.77
C ASP A 119 23.59 13.13 3.22
N GLY A 120 22.98 12.80 4.36
CA GLY A 120 21.79 13.47 4.89
C GLY A 120 20.48 13.28 4.08
N LEU A 121 20.54 12.63 2.91
CA LEU A 121 19.36 12.35 2.08
C LEU A 121 18.78 10.95 2.32
N VAL A 122 19.61 10.01 2.78
CA VAL A 122 19.22 8.63 3.07
C VAL A 122 19.64 8.21 4.47
N ASN A 123 18.87 7.29 5.05
CA ASN A 123 19.23 6.63 6.30
C ASN A 123 19.81 5.25 5.98
N VAL A 124 21.10 5.05 6.29
CA VAL A 124 21.76 3.75 6.13
C VAL A 124 21.99 3.12 7.50
N PHE A 125 21.50 1.89 7.67
CA PHE A 125 21.75 1.10 8.86
C PHE A 125 21.65 -0.39 8.53
N GLU A 126 22.47 -1.19 9.21
CA GLU A 126 22.35 -2.64 9.16
C GLU A 126 21.35 -3.14 10.21
N LYS A 127 20.57 -4.15 9.84
CA LYS A 127 19.67 -4.82 10.76
C LYS A 127 19.69 -6.33 10.50
N PRO A 128 19.88 -7.16 11.54
CA PRO A 128 19.71 -8.61 11.38
C PRO A 128 18.25 -8.92 11.03
N VAL A 129 18.04 -9.73 9.98
CA VAL A 129 16.72 -10.13 9.50
C VAL A 129 16.54 -11.64 9.58
N ILE A 130 15.33 -12.08 9.96
CA ILE A 130 14.97 -13.50 10.00
C ILE A 130 14.27 -13.86 8.69
N ASN A 131 14.92 -14.71 7.89
CA ASN A 131 14.37 -15.23 6.64
C ASN A 131 13.67 -16.57 6.90
N LEU A 132 12.39 -16.66 6.55
CA LEU A 132 11.65 -17.93 6.62
C LEU A 132 11.66 -18.56 5.23
N ARG A 133 12.13 -19.80 5.12
CA ARG A 133 12.08 -20.61 3.89
C ARG A 133 11.56 -22.01 4.25
N LYS A 134 10.81 -22.64 3.35
CA LYS A 134 10.49 -24.06 3.47
C LYS A 134 11.78 -24.86 3.34
N ALA A 135 12.04 -25.79 4.26
CA ALA A 135 13.15 -26.72 4.11
C ALA A 135 12.89 -27.62 2.88
N GLY A 136 13.92 -27.86 2.07
CA GLY A 136 13.89 -28.91 1.06
C GLY A 136 13.75 -30.28 1.73
N LYS A 137 13.21 -31.27 0.99
CA LYS A 137 13.19 -32.66 1.43
C LYS A 137 14.60 -33.23 1.58
#